data_AF-A0A3C0VIP9-F1
#
_entry.id   AF-A0A3C0VIP9-F1
#
_cell.length_a   1.000
_cell.length_b   1.000
_cell.length_c   1.000
_cell.angle_alpha   90.00
_cell.angle_beta   90.00
_cell.angle_gamma   90.00
#
_symmetry.space_group_name_H-M   'P 1'
#
loop_
_entity.id
_entity.type
_entity.pdbx_description
1 polymer ?
#
loop_
_entity_poly.entity_id
_entity_poly.type
_entity_poly.pdbx_seq_one_letter_code
_entity_poly.pdbx_strand_id
1 'polypeptide(L)'
;AVKARWNEWVETAVDLPSVLGAPPRGTYCIRASIKERRYSTVHAVLQATDLGITVKEAQAGFLVWVTSLATAAPVAGAKVTVLSSTNQAVFQGVTDARGLAAFEGEPPNAGDEPAFVVTAEHGDDLAFLDLTRTSVEGTEELPAGAPYLDKGYEAFVWTERGVYRPEEEVNAYAIVRDGQMRAPAAFPVRFRIIRPDGRAWQTLKGMLSEAATAHTAFTVPGYMPLGSYRIEVLGAADDVLGLHTLLLEEVRPDRIRVRAAVTPARLAAGLPVRIEVSAYHLFGQAAAGL
;
A
#
# COMPACT_ATOMS: atom_id res chain seq x y z
N ALA A 1 38.70 25.03 12.27
CA ALA A 1 38.35 24.73 13.68
C ALA A 1 37.11 25.52 14.03
N VAL A 2 36.04 24.85 14.47
CA VAL A 2 34.78 25.50 14.85
C VAL A 2 35.01 26.26 16.15
N LYS A 3 34.76 27.58 16.16
CA LYS A 3 34.83 28.40 17.38
C LYS A 3 33.44 28.46 17.98
N ALA A 4 33.24 27.83 19.14
CA ALA A 4 31.96 27.75 19.84
C ALA A 4 32.13 28.05 21.33
N ARG A 5 31.08 28.58 21.98
CA ARG A 5 31.00 28.64 23.44
C ARG A 5 30.65 27.27 24.02
N TRP A 6 31.01 27.05 25.28
CA TRP A 6 30.68 25.81 25.97
C TRP A 6 29.16 25.64 26.11
N ASN A 7 28.67 24.43 25.86
CA ASN A 7 27.27 24.03 26.00
C ASN A 7 26.28 24.78 25.10
N GLU A 8 26.74 25.35 23.98
CA GLU A 8 25.89 25.94 22.95
C GLU A 8 26.00 25.13 21.65
N TRP A 9 24.85 24.88 21.01
CA TRP A 9 24.83 24.30 19.66
C TRP A 9 25.36 25.32 18.67
N VAL A 10 26.27 24.88 17.79
CA VAL A 10 26.82 25.69 16.71
C VAL A 10 26.71 24.93 15.40
N GLU A 11 26.19 25.61 14.39
CA GLU A 11 26.20 25.14 13.01
C GLU A 11 27.32 25.85 12.25
N THR A 12 28.02 25.12 11.38
CA THR A 12 29.11 25.68 10.58
C THR A 12 29.15 25.00 9.24
N ALA A 13 29.09 25.80 8.16
CA ALA A 13 29.23 25.30 6.81
C ALA A 13 30.68 24.86 6.54
N VAL A 14 30.82 23.76 5.80
CA VAL A 14 32.10 23.29 5.28
C VAL A 14 32.16 23.62 3.80
N ASP A 15 33.15 24.43 3.42
CA ASP A 15 33.42 24.77 2.02
C ASP A 15 34.13 23.62 1.31
N LEU A 16 33.35 22.73 0.70
CA LEU A 16 33.86 21.55 -0.01
C LEU A 16 34.79 21.91 -1.18
N PRO A 17 34.48 22.89 -2.05
CA PRO A 17 35.43 23.35 -3.07
C PRO A 17 36.82 23.69 -2.54
N SER A 18 36.91 24.43 -1.42
CA SER A 18 38.20 24.77 -0.80
C SER A 18 38.96 23.55 -0.26
N VAL A 19 38.24 22.52 0.20
CA VAL A 19 38.84 21.28 0.71
C VAL A 19 39.31 20.38 -0.44
N LEU A 20 38.54 20.30 -1.52
CA LEU A 20 38.79 19.40 -2.65
C LEU A 20 39.68 20.03 -3.73
N GLY A 21 39.84 21.35 -3.73
CA GLY A 21 40.59 22.10 -4.75
C GLY A 21 39.86 22.21 -6.10
N ALA A 22 38.61 21.77 -6.18
CA ALA A 22 37.76 21.81 -7.38
C ALA A 22 36.28 21.78 -6.98
N PRO A 23 35.35 22.19 -7.86
CA PRO A 23 33.92 21.99 -7.63
C PRO A 23 33.61 20.51 -7.34
N PRO A 24 32.90 20.19 -6.24
CA PRO A 24 32.62 18.81 -5.86
C PRO A 24 31.74 18.15 -6.92
N ARG A 25 32.14 16.96 -7.39
CA ARG A 25 31.37 16.11 -8.30
C ARG A 25 31.53 14.63 -7.91
N GLY A 26 30.42 13.90 -7.86
CA GLY A 26 30.38 12.49 -7.50
C GLY A 26 30.06 12.21 -6.03
N THR A 27 30.36 10.99 -5.58
CA THR A 27 30.03 10.50 -4.24
C THR A 27 31.21 10.59 -3.29
N TYR A 28 30.99 11.13 -2.10
CA TYR A 28 31.96 11.30 -1.04
C TYR A 28 31.50 10.63 0.25
N CYS A 29 32.43 10.03 0.99
CA CYS A 29 32.22 9.64 2.38
C CYS A 29 32.91 10.64 3.29
N ILE A 30 32.13 11.46 3.99
CA ILE A 30 32.64 12.46 4.93
C ILE A 30 32.73 11.81 6.30
N ARG A 31 33.92 11.91 6.91
CA ARG A 31 34.16 11.46 8.28
C ARG A 31 34.48 12.67 9.15
N ALA A 32 33.69 12.87 10.19
CA ALA A 32 33.94 13.86 11.23
C ALA A 32 34.45 13.17 12.51
N SER A 33 35.44 13.76 13.18
CA SER A 33 35.95 13.29 14.47
C SER A 33 36.42 14.46 15.34
N ILE A 34 36.43 14.25 16.65
CA ILE A 34 37.01 15.20 17.61
C ILE A 34 38.45 14.76 17.88
N LYS A 35 39.41 15.67 17.77
CA LYS A 35 40.85 15.38 17.87
C LYS A 35 41.22 14.69 19.20
N GLU A 36 40.56 15.09 20.28
CA GLU A 36 40.72 14.57 21.65
C GLU A 36 39.89 13.30 21.90
N ARG A 37 38.93 12.95 21.02
CA ARG A 37 38.08 11.75 21.10
C ARG A 37 38.06 11.02 19.75
N ARG A 38 39.22 10.57 19.28
CA ARG A 38 39.39 10.00 17.94
C ARG A 38 38.54 8.75 17.64
N TYR A 39 38.04 8.07 18.68
CA TYR A 39 37.14 6.91 18.54
C TYR A 39 35.67 7.31 18.38
N SER A 40 35.32 8.56 18.64
CA SER A 40 33.98 9.10 18.37
C SER A 40 33.96 9.72 16.98
N THR A 41 33.57 8.94 15.99
CA THR A 41 33.45 9.41 14.60
C THR A 41 32.05 9.27 14.06
N VAL A 42 31.65 10.25 13.25
CA VAL A 42 30.39 10.22 12.50
C VAL A 42 30.75 10.15 11.02
N HIS A 43 29.99 9.35 10.28
CA HIS A 43 30.13 9.20 8.84
C HIS A 43 28.85 9.67 8.15
N ALA A 44 29.01 10.34 7.02
CA ALA A 44 27.91 10.70 6.13
C ALA A 44 28.35 10.43 4.69
N VAL A 45 27.44 9.93 3.87
CA VAL A 45 27.62 9.86 2.42
C VAL A 45 27.00 11.11 1.83
N LEU A 46 27.74 11.79 0.96
CA LEU A 46 27.30 12.98 0.24
C LEU A 46 27.44 12.72 -1.26
N GLN A 47 26.39 13.00 -2.02
CA GLN A 47 26.44 13.05 -3.48
C GLN A 47 26.41 14.50 -3.93
N ALA A 48 27.51 14.96 -4.53
CA ALA A 48 27.57 16.26 -5.20
C ALA A 48 27.35 16.04 -6.68
N THR A 49 26.13 16.26 -7.15
CA THR A 49 25.69 15.93 -8.51
C THR A 49 24.58 16.89 -8.92
N ASP A 50 24.41 17.13 -10.23
CA ASP A 50 23.19 17.74 -10.76
C ASP A 50 22.14 16.69 -11.16
N LEU A 51 22.42 15.40 -11.04
CA LEU A 51 21.49 14.33 -11.43
C LEU A 51 20.54 13.97 -10.28
N GLY A 52 19.26 14.23 -10.48
CA GLY A 52 18.17 13.71 -9.67
C GLY A 52 17.62 12.42 -10.27
N ILE A 53 17.57 11.35 -9.47
CA ILE A 53 17.05 10.04 -9.88
C ILE A 53 15.71 9.81 -9.18
N THR A 54 14.67 9.54 -9.97
CA THR A 54 13.38 9.04 -9.48
C THR A 54 13.14 7.66 -10.07
N VAL A 55 12.79 6.69 -9.23
CA VAL A 55 12.52 5.31 -9.66
C VAL A 55 11.09 4.96 -9.32
N LYS A 56 10.38 4.38 -10.29
CA LYS A 56 9.14 3.63 -10.04
C LYS A 56 9.42 2.16 -10.31
N GLU A 57 9.26 1.36 -9.28
CA GLU A 57 9.37 -0.09 -9.34
C GLU A 57 7.97 -0.70 -9.37
N ALA A 58 7.78 -1.67 -10.25
CA ALA A 58 6.61 -2.54 -10.31
C ALA A 58 7.08 -3.96 -10.63
N GLN A 59 6.21 -4.95 -10.45
CA GLN A 59 6.54 -6.32 -10.86
C GLN A 59 6.88 -6.46 -12.34
N ALA A 60 6.23 -5.63 -13.17
CA ALA A 60 6.48 -5.59 -14.60
C ALA A 60 7.72 -4.78 -14.99
N GLY A 61 8.55 -4.35 -14.03
CA GLY A 61 9.85 -3.74 -14.27
C GLY A 61 10.06 -2.38 -13.61
N PHE A 62 10.93 -1.56 -14.19
CA PHE A 62 11.37 -0.29 -13.61
C PHE A 62 11.21 0.86 -14.60
N LEU A 63 10.81 2.02 -14.08
CA LEU A 63 10.91 3.30 -14.77
C LEU A 63 11.86 4.21 -14.00
N VAL A 64 13.00 4.51 -14.59
CA VAL A 64 13.99 5.45 -14.04
C VAL A 64 13.87 6.78 -14.78
N TRP A 65 13.65 7.85 -14.02
CA TRP A 65 13.60 9.21 -14.54
C TRP A 65 14.78 10.01 -13.99
N VAL A 66 15.61 10.52 -14.90
CA VAL A 66 16.76 11.36 -14.59
C VAL A 66 16.46 12.81 -14.95
N THR A 67 16.58 13.69 -13.96
CA THR A 67 16.32 15.13 -14.09
C THR A 67 17.50 15.93 -13.54
N SER A 68 17.64 17.18 -13.96
CA SER A 68 18.61 18.12 -13.39
C SER A 68 18.06 18.68 -12.07
N LEU A 69 18.83 18.63 -10.99
CA LEU A 69 18.45 19.20 -9.70
C LEU A 69 18.42 20.73 -9.74
N ALA A 70 19.27 21.36 -10.56
CA ALA A 70 19.32 22.80 -10.72
C ALA A 70 18.14 23.35 -11.54
N THR A 71 17.65 22.61 -12.54
CA THR A 71 16.66 23.13 -13.51
C THR A 71 15.32 22.38 -13.51
N ALA A 72 15.24 21.22 -12.84
CA ALA A 72 14.15 20.26 -12.94
C ALA A 72 13.87 19.74 -14.37
N ALA A 73 14.76 20.01 -15.33
CA ALA A 73 14.62 19.57 -16.71
C ALA A 73 15.04 18.09 -16.88
N PRO A 74 14.45 17.36 -17.83
CA PRO A 74 14.88 15.99 -18.12
C PRO A 74 16.31 15.94 -18.67
N VAL A 75 17.08 14.93 -18.25
CA VAL A 75 18.45 14.68 -18.74
C VAL A 75 18.44 13.53 -19.72
N ALA A 76 18.54 13.84 -21.02
CA ALA A 76 18.63 12.85 -22.08
C ALA A 76 20.07 12.31 -22.23
N GLY A 77 20.22 11.04 -22.60
CA GLY A 77 21.53 10.44 -22.83
C GLY A 77 22.29 10.02 -21.56
N ALA A 78 21.65 10.07 -20.38
CA ALA A 78 22.23 9.55 -19.15
C ALA A 78 22.21 8.02 -19.18
N LYS A 79 23.34 7.39 -18.86
CA LYS A 79 23.45 5.94 -18.73
C LYS A 79 22.96 5.52 -17.36
N VAL A 80 21.95 4.66 -17.34
CA VAL A 80 21.32 4.14 -16.11
C VAL A 80 21.71 2.69 -15.93
N THR A 81 22.08 2.31 -14.70
CA THR A 81 22.28 0.90 -14.31
C THR A 81 21.49 0.60 -13.04
N VAL A 82 20.69 -0.47 -13.05
CA VAL A 82 20.04 -1.01 -11.86
C VAL A 82 20.83 -2.23 -11.42
N LEU A 83 21.28 -2.23 -10.17
CA LEU A 83 22.07 -3.30 -9.55
C LEU A 83 21.23 -4.06 -8.53
N SER A 84 21.37 -5.39 -8.50
CA SER A 84 20.80 -6.26 -7.47
C SER A 84 21.59 -6.19 -6.17
N SER A 85 21.05 -6.80 -5.11
CA SER A 85 21.72 -6.99 -3.82
C SER A 85 23.04 -7.79 -3.91
N THR A 86 23.27 -8.52 -5.01
CA THR A 86 24.50 -9.27 -5.30
C THR A 86 25.48 -8.48 -6.19
N ASN A 87 25.21 -7.20 -6.45
CA ASN A 87 25.94 -6.32 -7.38
C ASN A 87 25.91 -6.77 -8.85
N GLN A 88 24.91 -7.54 -9.25
CA GLN A 88 24.70 -7.86 -10.67
C GLN A 88 23.83 -6.81 -11.34
N ALA A 89 24.12 -6.51 -12.61
CA ALA A 89 23.30 -5.59 -13.39
C ALA A 89 21.97 -6.27 -13.77
N VAL A 90 20.89 -5.78 -13.17
CA VAL A 90 19.51 -6.17 -13.46
C VAL A 90 19.02 -5.50 -14.75
N PHE A 91 19.39 -4.23 -14.93
CA PHE A 91 19.07 -3.45 -16.12
C PHE A 91 20.18 -2.45 -16.43
N GLN A 92 20.42 -2.23 -17.73
CA GLN A 92 21.25 -1.15 -18.26
C GLN A 92 20.53 -0.47 -19.41
N GLY A 93 20.46 0.85 -19.38
CA GLY A 93 19.76 1.64 -20.40
C GLY A 93 20.31 3.06 -20.52
N VAL A 94 19.81 3.79 -21.50
CA VAL A 94 20.13 5.20 -21.72
C VAL A 94 18.81 5.98 -21.72
N THR A 95 18.79 7.14 -21.05
CA THR A 95 17.59 7.96 -20.99
C THR A 95 17.22 8.59 -22.33
N ASP A 96 15.93 8.58 -22.65
CA ASP A 96 15.37 9.22 -23.83
C ASP A 96 15.31 10.77 -23.72
N ALA A 97 14.72 11.44 -24.71
CA ALA A 97 14.55 12.91 -24.71
C ALA A 97 13.72 13.44 -23.53
N ARG A 98 12.98 12.58 -22.82
CA ARG A 98 12.19 12.91 -21.63
C ARG A 98 12.94 12.55 -20.34
N GLY A 99 14.18 12.10 -20.43
CA GLY A 99 15.00 11.69 -19.30
C GLY A 99 14.63 10.30 -18.76
N LEU A 100 13.87 9.50 -19.51
CA LEU A 100 13.34 8.22 -19.05
C LEU A 100 14.17 7.06 -19.59
N ALA A 101 14.54 6.13 -18.71
CA ALA A 101 15.03 4.80 -19.05
C ALA A 101 14.08 3.77 -18.41
N ALA A 102 13.51 2.88 -19.23
CA ALA A 102 12.55 1.90 -18.77
C ALA A 102 13.04 0.47 -19.05
N PHE A 103 12.73 -0.42 -18.12
CA PHE A 103 12.82 -1.86 -18.28
C PHE A 103 11.41 -2.44 -18.16
N GLU A 104 10.95 -3.14 -19.19
CA GLU A 104 9.69 -3.86 -19.17
C GLU A 104 9.97 -5.36 -19.08
N GLY A 105 9.49 -5.99 -18.01
CA GLY A 105 9.68 -7.41 -17.73
C GLY A 105 9.88 -7.70 -16.25
N GLU A 106 9.75 -8.97 -15.88
CA GLU A 106 10.14 -9.44 -14.56
C GLU A 106 11.68 -9.37 -14.45
N PRO A 107 12.24 -8.65 -13.46
CA PRO A 107 13.68 -8.59 -13.31
C PRO A 107 14.25 -9.99 -13.04
N PRO A 108 15.38 -10.36 -13.65
CA PRO A 108 16.00 -11.67 -13.40
C PRO A 108 16.22 -11.88 -11.90
N ASN A 109 15.78 -13.02 -11.37
CA ASN A 109 15.95 -13.39 -9.96
C ASN A 109 15.38 -12.37 -8.94
N ALA A 110 14.38 -11.54 -9.30
CA ALA A 110 13.86 -10.48 -8.42
C ALA A 110 13.47 -10.94 -7.00
N GLY A 111 13.05 -12.21 -6.84
CA GLY A 111 12.73 -12.79 -5.53
C GLY A 111 13.95 -13.12 -4.66
N ASP A 112 15.06 -13.55 -5.27
CA ASP A 112 16.28 -13.97 -4.56
C ASP A 112 17.35 -12.86 -4.51
N GLU A 113 17.35 -11.99 -5.52
CA GLU A 113 18.32 -10.91 -5.75
C GLU A 113 17.60 -9.59 -6.06
N PRO A 114 16.90 -8.99 -5.07
CA PRO A 114 16.12 -7.78 -5.29
C PRO A 114 17.00 -6.61 -5.75
N ALA A 115 16.40 -5.68 -6.50
CA ALA A 115 17.06 -4.43 -6.86
C ALA A 115 17.48 -3.65 -5.61
N PHE A 116 18.72 -3.17 -5.61
CA PHE A 116 19.39 -2.59 -4.46
C PHE A 116 19.76 -1.13 -4.70
N VAL A 117 20.42 -0.85 -5.82
CA VAL A 117 20.93 0.50 -6.15
C VAL A 117 20.67 0.81 -7.61
N VAL A 118 20.28 2.05 -7.90
CA VAL A 118 20.24 2.60 -9.26
C VAL A 118 21.34 3.64 -9.41
N THR A 119 22.14 3.56 -10.46
CA THR A 119 23.13 4.60 -10.82
C THR A 119 22.72 5.32 -12.10
N ALA A 120 23.05 6.61 -12.20
CA ALA A 120 22.92 7.42 -13.40
C ALA A 120 24.24 8.17 -13.67
N GLU A 121 24.77 8.01 -14.87
CA GLU A 121 26.00 8.64 -15.35
C GLU A 121 25.70 9.57 -16.53
N HIS A 122 26.19 10.81 -16.52
CA HIS A 122 26.07 11.73 -17.65
C HIS A 122 27.30 12.63 -17.75
N GLY A 123 28.12 12.44 -18.79
CA GLY A 123 29.44 13.06 -18.89
C GLY A 123 30.33 12.62 -17.72
N ASP A 124 30.84 13.59 -16.96
CA ASP A 124 31.67 13.34 -15.75
C ASP A 124 30.84 13.35 -14.45
N ASP A 125 29.50 13.37 -14.52
CA ASP A 125 28.60 13.36 -13.36
C ASP A 125 28.05 11.96 -13.08
N LEU A 126 27.91 11.63 -11.79
CA LEU A 126 27.44 10.33 -11.30
C LEU A 126 26.55 10.54 -10.07
N ALA A 127 25.36 9.96 -10.12
CA ALA A 127 24.48 9.80 -8.98
C ALA A 127 24.10 8.33 -8.79
N PHE A 128 23.82 7.96 -7.55
CA PHE A 128 23.15 6.71 -7.20
C PHE A 128 21.94 6.97 -6.31
N LEU A 129 21.04 6.00 -6.26
CA LEU A 129 19.87 5.93 -5.38
C LEU A 129 19.84 4.56 -4.72
N ASP A 130 19.85 4.51 -3.39
CA ASP A 130 19.70 3.29 -2.59
C ASP A 130 18.23 2.96 -2.38
N LEU A 131 17.72 1.96 -3.11
CA LEU A 131 16.31 1.58 -3.09
C LEU A 131 15.86 1.03 -1.72
N THR A 132 16.78 0.56 -0.88
CA THR A 132 16.45 -0.02 0.43
C THR A 132 16.15 1.01 1.51
N ARG A 133 16.53 2.28 1.27
CA ARG A 133 16.43 3.37 2.25
C ARG A 133 15.64 4.57 1.76
N THR A 134 15.19 4.56 0.50
CA THR A 134 14.61 5.74 -0.16
C THR A 134 13.19 5.51 -0.67
N SER A 135 12.47 4.54 -0.08
CA SER A 135 11.04 4.43 -0.35
C SER A 135 10.32 5.68 0.15
N VAL A 136 9.40 6.19 -0.66
CA VAL A 136 8.51 7.27 -0.23
C VAL A 136 7.60 6.66 0.84
N GLU A 137 7.77 7.08 2.10
CA GLU A 137 6.85 6.67 3.17
C GLU A 137 5.44 7.12 2.78
N GLY A 138 4.53 6.17 2.58
CA GLY A 138 3.12 6.39 2.26
C GLY A 138 2.31 6.96 3.43
N THR A 139 2.89 7.93 4.16
CA THR A 139 2.25 8.63 5.28
C THR A 139 1.09 9.51 4.83
N GLU A 140 1.07 9.89 3.55
CA GLU A 140 -0.18 10.20 2.88
C GLU A 140 -0.75 8.89 2.35
N GLU A 141 -1.87 8.45 2.92
CA GLU A 141 -2.76 7.44 2.35
C GLU A 141 -3.25 7.95 0.98
N LEU A 142 -2.37 7.95 -0.02
CA LEU A 142 -2.78 7.97 -1.40
C LEU A 142 -3.75 6.79 -1.53
N PRO A 143 -4.96 6.98 -2.09
CA PRO A 143 -5.91 5.90 -2.27
C PRO A 143 -5.41 4.93 -3.34
N ALA A 144 -4.35 4.20 -3.03
CA ALA A 144 -3.98 2.97 -3.66
C ALA A 144 -4.99 1.96 -3.13
N GLY A 145 -5.88 1.47 -3.99
CA GLY A 145 -6.79 0.40 -3.63
C GLY A 145 -6.04 -0.86 -3.19
N ALA A 146 -6.77 -1.97 -3.05
CA ALA A 146 -6.11 -3.25 -2.84
C ALA A 146 -5.11 -3.54 -3.99
N PRO A 147 -3.92 -4.10 -3.68
CA PRO A 147 -2.98 -4.49 -4.72
C PRO A 147 -3.63 -5.53 -5.64
N TYR A 148 -3.33 -5.44 -6.93
CA TYR A 148 -3.73 -6.47 -7.88
C TYR A 148 -3.04 -7.80 -7.55
N LEU A 149 -3.70 -8.91 -7.86
CA LEU A 149 -3.09 -10.23 -7.74
C LEU A 149 -2.04 -10.46 -8.83
N ASP A 150 -0.84 -10.86 -8.42
CA ASP A 150 0.25 -11.24 -9.32
C ASP A 150 -0.05 -12.57 -10.02
N LYS A 151 -0.59 -13.53 -9.25
CA LYS A 151 -0.90 -14.91 -9.63
C LYS A 151 -2.11 -15.40 -8.86
N GLY A 152 -2.80 -16.39 -9.42
CA GLY A 152 -3.96 -17.02 -8.79
C GLY A 152 -5.25 -16.25 -9.04
N TYR A 153 -6.21 -16.42 -8.12
CA TYR A 153 -7.55 -15.86 -8.24
C TYR A 153 -7.97 -15.15 -6.96
N GLU A 154 -8.80 -14.12 -7.09
CA GLU A 154 -9.49 -13.47 -6.00
C GLU A 154 -11.00 -13.68 -6.14
N ALA A 155 -11.70 -13.67 -5.01
CA ALA A 155 -13.14 -13.76 -4.96
C ALA A 155 -13.72 -12.53 -4.27
N PHE A 156 -14.65 -11.85 -4.94
CA PHE A 156 -15.56 -10.96 -4.24
C PHE A 156 -16.73 -11.80 -3.70
N VAL A 157 -16.90 -11.78 -2.38
CA VAL A 157 -17.87 -12.61 -1.66
C VAL A 157 -18.90 -11.69 -1.00
N TRP A 158 -20.18 -12.03 -1.15
CA TRP A 158 -21.26 -11.26 -0.55
C TRP A 158 -22.46 -12.14 -0.20
N THR A 159 -23.32 -11.60 0.64
CA THR A 159 -24.63 -12.18 0.99
C THR A 159 -25.75 -11.22 0.62
N GLU A 160 -27.00 -11.67 0.64
CA GLU A 160 -28.14 -10.80 0.29
C GLU A 160 -28.33 -9.63 1.29
N ARG A 161 -27.80 -9.76 2.51
CA ARG A 161 -27.78 -8.77 3.59
C ARG A 161 -26.61 -9.01 4.54
N GLY A 162 -26.25 -8.01 5.34
CA GLY A 162 -25.13 -8.12 6.29
C GLY A 162 -25.50 -8.68 7.67
N VAL A 163 -26.79 -8.86 7.99
CA VAL A 163 -27.26 -9.28 9.32
C VAL A 163 -28.36 -10.33 9.20
N TYR A 164 -28.27 -11.39 10.00
CA TYR A 164 -29.19 -12.53 10.02
C TYR A 164 -29.59 -12.88 11.45
N ARG A 165 -30.79 -13.43 11.63
CA ARG A 165 -31.14 -14.12 12.87
C ARG A 165 -30.72 -15.58 12.82
N PRO A 166 -30.55 -16.24 13.97
CA PRO A 166 -30.47 -17.68 14.00
C PRO A 166 -31.68 -18.32 13.29
N GLU A 167 -31.45 -19.45 12.65
CA GLU A 167 -32.43 -20.22 11.88
C GLU A 167 -32.94 -19.55 10.59
N GLU A 168 -32.46 -18.35 10.25
CA GLU A 168 -32.65 -17.79 8.91
C GLU A 168 -31.64 -18.40 7.92
N GLU A 169 -32.09 -18.65 6.69
CA GLU A 169 -31.21 -19.08 5.61
C GLU A 169 -30.33 -17.90 5.14
N VAL A 170 -29.05 -18.18 4.96
CA VAL A 170 -28.03 -17.27 4.43
C VAL A 170 -27.70 -17.72 3.02
N ASN A 171 -27.95 -16.87 2.03
CA ASN A 171 -27.44 -17.05 0.68
C ASN A 171 -26.10 -16.33 0.52
N ALA A 172 -25.05 -17.11 0.23
CA ALA A 172 -23.70 -16.62 0.01
C ALA A 172 -23.31 -16.80 -1.45
N TYR A 173 -22.76 -15.73 -2.04
CA TYR A 173 -22.38 -15.66 -3.43
C TYR A 173 -20.91 -15.28 -3.54
N ALA A 174 -20.29 -15.73 -4.62
CA ALA A 174 -18.91 -15.38 -4.96
C ALA A 174 -18.78 -15.15 -6.46
N ILE A 175 -17.94 -14.18 -6.82
CA ILE A 175 -17.47 -13.95 -8.19
C ILE A 175 -15.95 -13.98 -8.17
N VAL A 176 -15.36 -14.86 -8.98
CA VAL A 176 -13.93 -15.14 -8.97
C VAL A 176 -13.26 -14.56 -10.21
N ARG A 177 -12.14 -13.85 -10.06
CA ARG A 177 -11.39 -13.25 -11.16
C ARG A 177 -9.88 -13.47 -10.99
N ASP A 178 -9.15 -13.44 -12.10
CA ASP A 178 -7.69 -13.33 -12.08
C ASP A 178 -7.26 -11.86 -11.93
N GLY A 179 -5.95 -11.62 -11.79
CA GLY A 179 -5.38 -10.28 -11.67
C GLY A 179 -5.63 -9.34 -12.86
N GLN A 180 -6.16 -9.85 -13.98
CA GLN A 180 -6.57 -9.07 -15.15
C GLN A 180 -8.09 -8.96 -15.28
N MET A 181 -8.84 -9.25 -14.22
CA MET A 181 -10.31 -9.22 -14.17
C MET A 181 -11.00 -10.18 -15.13
N ARG A 182 -10.31 -11.24 -15.58
CA ARG A 182 -10.87 -12.27 -16.45
C ARG A 182 -11.53 -13.37 -15.62
N ALA A 183 -12.58 -13.97 -16.18
CA ALA A 183 -13.24 -15.12 -15.57
C ALA A 183 -12.39 -16.39 -15.78
N PRO A 184 -12.00 -17.12 -14.73
CA PRO A 184 -11.38 -18.43 -14.87
C PRO A 184 -12.35 -19.49 -15.42
N ALA A 185 -11.78 -20.62 -15.85
CA ALA A 185 -12.56 -21.82 -16.14
C ALA A 185 -13.25 -22.34 -14.87
N ALA A 186 -14.33 -23.12 -15.05
CA ALA A 186 -15.06 -23.72 -13.95
C ALA A 186 -14.17 -24.68 -13.13
N PHE A 187 -14.08 -24.47 -11.82
CA PHE A 187 -13.42 -25.38 -10.88
C PHE A 187 -14.17 -25.47 -9.54
N PRO A 188 -13.96 -26.55 -8.76
CA PRO A 188 -14.59 -26.71 -7.45
C PRO A 188 -14.06 -25.68 -6.45
N VAL A 189 -14.98 -25.03 -5.73
CA VAL A 189 -14.67 -24.11 -4.63
C VAL A 189 -15.28 -24.62 -3.33
N ARG A 190 -14.83 -24.12 -2.19
CA ARG A 190 -15.44 -24.42 -0.89
C ARG A 190 -15.76 -23.16 -0.12
N PHE A 191 -16.94 -23.10 0.47
CA PHE A 191 -17.33 -22.03 1.37
C PHE A 191 -17.09 -22.52 2.80
N ARG A 192 -16.10 -21.95 3.48
CA ARG A 192 -15.76 -22.25 4.87
C ARG A 192 -16.36 -21.17 5.77
N ILE A 193 -17.24 -21.58 6.69
CA ILE A 193 -17.89 -20.68 7.63
C ILE A 193 -17.11 -20.72 8.95
N ILE A 194 -16.58 -19.56 9.33
CA ILE A 194 -15.83 -19.31 10.56
C ILE A 194 -16.75 -18.61 11.56
N ARG A 195 -16.75 -19.12 12.79
CA ARG A 195 -17.54 -18.59 13.91
C ARG A 195 -16.87 -17.37 14.56
N PRO A 196 -17.57 -16.66 15.46
CA PRO A 196 -17.00 -15.57 16.23
C PRO A 196 -15.74 -15.94 17.05
N ASP A 197 -15.60 -17.21 17.44
CA ASP A 197 -14.41 -17.72 18.15
C ASP A 197 -13.22 -18.04 17.23
N GLY A 198 -13.33 -17.74 15.93
CA GLY A 198 -12.30 -17.98 14.92
C GLY A 198 -12.21 -19.43 14.43
N ARG A 199 -13.04 -20.35 14.95
CA ARG A 199 -13.02 -21.75 14.51
C ARG A 199 -13.94 -21.98 13.32
N ALA A 200 -13.51 -22.84 12.40
CA ALA A 200 -14.37 -23.32 11.32
C ALA A 200 -15.52 -24.16 11.90
N TRP A 201 -16.74 -23.83 11.50
CA TRP A 201 -17.94 -24.58 11.87
C TRP A 201 -18.36 -25.55 10.78
N GLN A 202 -18.43 -25.07 9.54
CA GLN A 202 -18.92 -25.85 8.42
C GLN A 202 -18.14 -25.49 7.16
N THR A 203 -17.98 -26.45 6.26
CA THR A 203 -17.43 -26.24 4.92
C THR A 203 -18.38 -26.85 3.90
N LEU A 204 -18.86 -26.02 2.97
CA LEU A 204 -19.79 -26.40 1.92
C LEU A 204 -19.06 -26.46 0.59
N LYS A 205 -19.40 -27.44 -0.24
CA LYS A 205 -18.84 -27.56 -1.59
C LYS A 205 -19.63 -26.67 -2.55
N GLY A 206 -18.93 -26.00 -3.44
CA GLY A 206 -19.50 -25.25 -4.56
C GLY A 206 -18.74 -25.56 -5.85
N MET A 207 -19.28 -25.11 -6.97
CA MET A 207 -18.65 -25.20 -8.28
C MET A 207 -18.79 -23.85 -8.96
N LEU A 208 -17.70 -23.34 -9.54
CA LEU A 208 -17.80 -22.14 -10.36
C LEU A 208 -18.57 -22.44 -11.65
N SER A 209 -19.47 -21.54 -12.00
CA SER A 209 -20.15 -21.50 -13.29
C SER A 209 -19.18 -21.06 -14.41
N GLU A 210 -19.64 -21.09 -15.66
CA GLU A 210 -18.90 -20.53 -16.80
C GLU A 210 -18.63 -19.02 -16.66
N ALA A 211 -19.45 -18.30 -15.87
CA ALA A 211 -19.23 -16.88 -15.56
C ALA A 211 -18.27 -16.67 -14.36
N ALA A 212 -17.65 -17.75 -13.88
CA ALA A 212 -16.84 -17.82 -12.68
C ALA A 212 -17.56 -17.25 -11.45
N THR A 213 -18.82 -17.66 -11.27
CA THR A 213 -19.62 -17.38 -10.07
C THR A 213 -19.96 -18.66 -9.32
N ALA A 214 -20.08 -18.58 -8.00
CA ALA A 214 -20.56 -19.67 -7.16
C ALA A 214 -21.60 -19.16 -6.16
N HIS A 215 -22.46 -20.07 -5.72
CA HIS A 215 -23.49 -19.83 -4.71
C HIS A 215 -23.54 -21.01 -3.73
N THR A 216 -23.85 -20.71 -2.49
CA THR A 216 -24.22 -21.70 -1.49
C THR A 216 -25.26 -21.11 -0.54
N ALA A 217 -26.00 -21.98 0.13
CA ALA A 217 -26.96 -21.60 1.16
C ALA A 217 -26.72 -22.42 2.44
N PHE A 218 -26.90 -21.79 3.59
CA PHE A 218 -26.80 -22.45 4.89
C PHE A 218 -27.66 -21.77 5.95
N THR A 219 -27.97 -22.50 7.01
CA THR A 219 -28.76 -22.00 8.13
C THR A 219 -27.97 -22.21 9.42
N VAL A 220 -27.75 -21.14 10.19
CA VAL A 220 -27.04 -21.24 11.47
C VAL A 220 -28.05 -21.63 12.56
N PRO A 221 -27.87 -22.76 13.27
CA PRO A 221 -28.80 -23.21 14.31
C PRO A 221 -28.92 -22.22 15.49
N GLY A 222 -30.09 -22.19 16.14
CA GLY A 222 -30.37 -21.31 17.28
C GLY A 222 -29.44 -21.41 18.49
N TYR A 223 -28.78 -22.57 18.69
CA TYR A 223 -27.85 -22.79 19.80
C TYR A 223 -26.43 -22.27 19.52
N MET A 224 -26.15 -21.79 18.31
CA MET A 224 -24.84 -21.27 17.93
C MET A 224 -24.64 -19.86 18.50
N PRO A 225 -23.38 -19.47 18.79
CA PRO A 225 -23.11 -18.16 19.37
C PRO A 225 -23.50 -17.04 18.41
N LEU A 226 -24.11 -15.98 18.95
CA LEU A 226 -24.30 -14.73 18.22
C LEU A 226 -22.96 -14.03 17.97
N GLY A 227 -22.96 -13.09 17.01
CA GLY A 227 -21.81 -12.24 16.69
C GLY A 227 -21.35 -12.36 15.25
N SER A 228 -20.09 -11.99 15.01
CA SER A 228 -19.51 -11.89 13.66
C SER A 228 -19.10 -13.26 13.12
N TYR A 229 -19.72 -13.67 12.02
CA TYR A 229 -19.36 -14.85 11.25
C TYR A 229 -18.62 -14.44 9.98
N ARG A 230 -17.66 -15.24 9.57
CA ARG A 230 -16.91 -15.01 8.33
C ARG A 230 -17.09 -16.18 7.37
N ILE A 231 -17.42 -15.86 6.12
CA ILE A 231 -17.48 -16.81 5.02
C ILE A 231 -16.20 -16.64 4.22
N GLU A 232 -15.42 -17.71 4.08
CA GLU A 232 -14.22 -17.75 3.25
C GLU A 232 -14.49 -18.62 2.03
N VAL A 233 -14.12 -18.15 0.85
CA VAL A 233 -14.14 -18.95 -0.38
C VAL A 233 -12.74 -19.49 -0.61
N LEU A 234 -12.61 -20.81 -0.59
CA LEU A 234 -11.36 -21.53 -0.77
C LEU A 234 -11.25 -22.06 -2.19
N GLY A 235 -10.05 -21.93 -2.76
CA GLY A 235 -9.66 -22.55 -4.01
C GLY A 235 -9.34 -24.04 -3.86
N ALA A 236 -8.84 -24.62 -4.95
CA ALA A 236 -8.45 -26.03 -5.01
C ALA A 236 -7.22 -26.34 -4.13
N ALA A 237 -6.37 -25.34 -3.87
CA ALA A 237 -5.14 -25.48 -3.08
C ALA A 237 -5.32 -25.08 -1.61
N ASP A 238 -6.56 -25.00 -1.12
CA ASP A 238 -6.89 -24.50 0.23
C ASP A 238 -6.55 -23.03 0.49
N ASP A 239 -6.20 -22.29 -0.57
CA ASP A 239 -5.98 -20.85 -0.56
C ASP A 239 -7.30 -20.07 -0.41
N VAL A 240 -7.29 -19.03 0.43
CA VAL A 240 -8.46 -18.15 0.61
C VAL A 240 -8.49 -17.14 -0.53
N LEU A 241 -9.43 -17.32 -1.46
CA LEU A 241 -9.62 -16.43 -2.61
C LEU A 241 -10.27 -15.11 -2.19
N GLY A 242 -11.13 -15.16 -1.17
CA GLY A 242 -11.85 -14.00 -0.67
C GLY A 242 -12.74 -14.33 0.51
N LEU A 243 -13.25 -13.28 1.15
CA LEU A 243 -14.07 -13.43 2.35
C LEU A 243 -15.19 -12.40 2.43
N HIS A 244 -16.23 -12.75 3.17
CA HIS A 244 -17.31 -11.86 3.57
C HIS A 244 -17.59 -12.02 5.05
N THR A 245 -17.98 -10.94 5.72
CA THR A 245 -18.41 -10.99 7.12
C THR A 245 -19.89 -10.69 7.21
N LEU A 246 -20.62 -11.51 7.94
CA LEU A 246 -22.01 -11.29 8.31
C LEU A 246 -22.15 -11.28 9.83
N LEU A 247 -23.20 -10.64 10.30
CA LEU A 247 -23.51 -10.55 11.72
C LEU A 247 -24.73 -11.43 12.04
N LEU A 248 -24.59 -12.34 13.00
CA LEU A 248 -25.69 -13.16 13.50
C LEU A 248 -26.20 -12.58 14.82
N GLU A 249 -27.41 -12.03 14.82
CA GLU A 249 -27.95 -11.24 15.94
C GLU A 249 -29.48 -11.38 16.03
N GLU A 250 -30.04 -11.14 17.21
CA GLU A 250 -31.50 -11.04 17.39
C GLU A 250 -32.00 -9.62 17.05
N VAL A 251 -31.83 -9.21 15.79
CA VAL A 251 -32.19 -7.84 15.37
C VAL A 251 -33.69 -7.71 15.13
N ARG A 252 -34.27 -6.61 15.62
CA ARG A 252 -35.56 -6.11 15.13
C ARG A 252 -35.32 -5.07 14.05
N PRO A 253 -36.01 -5.13 12.90
CA PRO A 253 -35.80 -4.15 11.84
C PRO A 253 -36.09 -2.75 12.36
N ASP A 254 -35.22 -1.82 12.00
CA ASP A 254 -35.46 -0.41 12.28
C ASP A 254 -36.78 0.01 11.64
N ARG A 255 -37.56 0.81 12.38
CA ARG A 255 -38.84 1.33 11.89
C ARG A 255 -38.81 2.84 11.66
N ILE A 256 -37.73 3.49 12.11
CA ILE A 256 -37.58 4.94 12.17
C ILE A 256 -36.16 5.26 11.73
N ARG A 257 -36.02 6.24 10.84
CA ARG A 257 -34.75 6.90 10.54
C ARG A 257 -34.67 8.19 11.33
N VAL A 258 -33.60 8.33 12.12
CA VAL A 258 -33.27 9.57 12.83
C VAL A 258 -32.09 10.23 12.12
N ARG A 259 -32.19 11.54 11.88
CA ARG A 259 -31.09 12.35 11.37
C ARG A 259 -30.83 13.49 12.34
N ALA A 260 -29.58 13.58 12.81
CA ALA A 260 -29.10 14.71 13.60
C ALA A 260 -28.14 15.54 12.73
N ALA A 261 -28.40 16.84 12.63
CA ALA A 261 -27.52 17.80 11.98
C ALA A 261 -26.94 18.75 13.04
N VAL A 262 -25.62 18.87 13.07
CA VAL A 262 -24.91 19.68 14.06
C VAL A 262 -24.37 20.94 13.38
N THR A 263 -24.63 22.10 13.99
CA THR A 263 -24.15 23.41 13.50
C THR A 263 -23.45 24.17 14.62
N PRO A 264 -22.20 24.66 14.41
CA PRO A 264 -21.37 24.53 13.20
C PRO A 264 -20.73 23.14 13.04
N ALA A 265 -20.28 22.79 11.82
CA ALA A 265 -19.65 21.49 11.53
C ALA A 265 -18.29 21.26 12.24
N ARG A 266 -17.66 22.32 12.74
CA ARG A 266 -16.46 22.26 13.58
C ARG A 266 -16.78 22.88 14.93
N LEU A 267 -16.57 22.10 15.99
CA LEU A 267 -16.89 22.52 17.35
C LEU A 267 -15.66 23.15 18.00
N ALA A 268 -15.88 24.21 18.77
CA ALA A 268 -14.86 24.81 19.61
C ALA A 268 -15.31 24.76 21.07
N ALA A 269 -14.36 24.51 21.98
CA ALA A 269 -14.64 24.41 23.40
C ALA A 269 -15.29 25.71 23.93
N GLY A 270 -16.35 25.57 24.72
CA GLY A 270 -17.03 26.69 25.37
C GLY A 270 -18.02 27.46 24.48
N LEU A 271 -18.18 27.09 23.20
CA LEU A 271 -19.20 27.69 22.33
C LEU A 271 -20.49 26.86 22.32
N PRO A 272 -21.67 27.52 22.24
CA PRO A 272 -22.93 26.81 22.10
C PRO A 272 -23.00 26.08 20.74
N VAL A 273 -23.64 24.90 20.75
CA VAL A 273 -23.83 24.07 19.56
C VAL A 273 -25.33 23.84 19.37
N ARG A 274 -25.81 23.97 18.14
CA ARG A 274 -27.18 23.59 17.80
C ARG A 274 -27.18 22.21 17.17
N ILE A 275 -28.05 21.33 17.67
CA ILE A 275 -28.31 20.01 17.10
C ILE A 275 -29.77 19.98 16.67
N GLU A 276 -30.01 19.85 15.37
CA GLU A 276 -31.34 19.69 14.80
C GLU A 276 -31.59 18.20 14.56
N VAL A 277 -32.58 17.65 15.27
CA VAL A 277 -32.96 16.24 15.17
C VAL A 277 -34.27 16.13 14.40
N SER A 278 -34.31 15.26 13.41
CA SER A 278 -35.52 14.91 12.65
C SER A 278 -35.68 13.40 12.63
N ALA A 279 -36.91 12.93 12.84
CA ALA A 279 -37.24 11.51 12.89
C ALA A 279 -38.44 11.21 11.98
N TYR A 280 -38.29 10.19 11.14
CA TYR A 280 -39.31 9.74 10.21
C TYR A 280 -39.45 8.23 10.29
N HIS A 281 -40.67 7.72 10.24
CA HIS A 281 -40.89 6.32 9.96
C HIS A 281 -40.30 5.95 8.60
N LEU A 282 -39.79 4.73 8.44
CA LEU A 282 -39.21 4.28 7.16
C LEU A 282 -40.22 4.24 6.01
N PHE A 283 -41.52 4.31 6.30
CA PHE A 283 -42.61 4.47 5.32
C PHE A 283 -43.00 5.95 5.06
N GLY A 284 -42.21 6.92 5.54
CA GLY A 284 -42.25 8.32 5.10
C GLY A 284 -43.01 9.30 6.00
N GLN A 285 -43.73 8.85 7.02
CA GLN A 285 -44.45 9.74 7.94
C GLN A 285 -43.54 10.26 9.07
N ALA A 286 -43.83 11.44 9.60
CA ALA A 286 -43.12 11.99 10.75
C ALA A 286 -43.31 11.08 11.97
N ALA A 287 -42.22 10.77 12.69
CA ALA A 287 -42.26 10.00 13.93
C ALA A 287 -42.61 10.91 15.13
N ALA A 288 -43.78 11.56 15.06
CA ALA A 288 -44.20 12.53 16.06
C ALA A 288 -44.60 11.85 17.38
N GLY A 289 -44.12 12.39 18.51
CA GLY A 289 -44.45 11.89 19.85
C GLY A 289 -43.57 10.75 20.36
N LEU A 290 -42.43 10.50 19.72
CA LEU A 290 -41.37 9.57 20.15
C LEU A 290 -40.13 10.31 20.65
#